data_AF-A0A7W0HFI9-F1
#
_entry.id   AF-A0A7W0HFI9-F1
#
_cell.length_a   1.000
_cell.length_b   1.000
_cell.length_c   1.000
_cell.angle_alpha   90.00
_cell.angle_beta   90.00
_cell.angle_gamma   90.00
#
_symmetry.space_group_name_H-M   'P 1'
#
loop_
_entity.id
_entity.type
_entity.pdbx_description
1 polymer ?
#
loop_
_entity_poly.entity_id
_entity_poly.type
_entity_poly.pdbx_seq_one_letter_code
_entity_poly.pdbx_strand_id
1 'polypeptide(L)'
;MRDSIAAQTLSGEGSAFSGSTRFLALRAAPAAASAVTAALRGLIEHIPDHPSLVPLVDAGVSDGRVFVVTPFVSGESLDRSLATHGPAASSDALPRLRQLADAIDRAWEVGLGHGALTPSHIVVATDCTRILDLGVAQALLRAGERVPLSSPYAAPEALGAAPCSPAADQYSLAAITHEWLFGEPPAECGVPAFDLPH
;
A
#
# COMPACT_ATOMS: atom_id res chain seq x y z
N MET A 1 -6.28 -27.95 18.60
CA MET A 1 -6.73 -26.80 19.43
C MET A 1 -6.02 -25.53 18.97
N ARG A 2 -6.15 -25.15 17.69
CA ARG A 2 -5.52 -23.96 17.09
C ARG A 2 -6.48 -23.09 16.27
N ASP A 3 -7.75 -23.47 16.14
CA ASP A 3 -8.64 -22.93 15.11
C ASP A 3 -9.67 -21.88 15.60
N SER A 4 -9.55 -21.35 16.82
CA SER A 4 -10.67 -20.60 17.42
C SER A 4 -10.42 -19.12 17.76
N ILE A 5 -9.24 -18.55 17.46
CA ILE A 5 -8.95 -17.14 17.82
C ILE A 5 -9.12 -16.17 16.64
N ALA A 6 -9.13 -16.64 15.38
CA ALA A 6 -9.24 -15.76 14.21
C ALA A 6 -10.67 -15.25 13.91
N ALA A 7 -11.70 -15.80 14.55
CA ALA A 7 -13.09 -15.63 14.10
C ALA A 7 -13.83 -14.37 14.61
N GLN A 8 -13.24 -13.52 15.45
CA GLN A 8 -14.00 -12.46 16.14
C GLN A 8 -13.72 -11.00 15.71
N THR A 9 -13.07 -10.73 14.58
CA THR A 9 -12.93 -9.32 14.11
C THR A 9 -13.02 -9.09 12.60
N LEU A 10 -13.41 -10.09 11.79
CA LEU A 10 -13.43 -9.96 10.32
C LEU A 10 -14.78 -9.46 9.74
N SER A 11 -15.59 -8.73 10.52
CA SER A 11 -16.90 -8.24 10.06
C SER A 11 -16.87 -6.92 9.28
N GLY A 12 -15.70 -6.30 9.09
CA GLY A 12 -15.55 -5.05 8.34
C GLY A 12 -14.49 -5.15 7.24
N GLU A 13 -14.68 -4.39 6.16
CA GLU A 13 -13.57 -4.04 5.26
C GLU A 13 -12.52 -3.30 6.10
N GLY A 14 -11.35 -3.88 6.31
CA GLY A 14 -10.34 -3.27 7.17
C GLY A 14 -9.26 -4.23 7.66
N SER A 15 -8.26 -3.66 8.33
CA SER A 15 -7.22 -4.41 9.02
C SER A 15 -7.69 -4.81 10.42
N ALA A 16 -7.49 -6.06 10.79
CA ALA A 16 -7.65 -6.57 12.15
C ALA A 16 -6.28 -6.87 12.77
N PHE A 17 -6.20 -6.89 14.10
CA PHE A 17 -4.95 -7.15 14.82
C PHE A 17 -5.14 -8.24 15.87
N SER A 18 -4.15 -9.12 16.02
CA SER A 18 -4.08 -10.11 17.08
C SER A 18 -2.64 -10.19 17.59
N GLY A 19 -2.40 -9.69 18.81
CA GLY A 19 -1.06 -9.57 19.37
C GLY A 19 -0.16 -8.70 18.47
N SER A 20 0.96 -9.27 18.02
CA SER A 20 1.93 -8.62 17.13
C SER A 20 1.66 -8.86 15.64
N THR A 21 0.45 -9.31 15.29
CA THR A 21 0.09 -9.68 13.92
C THR A 21 -1.07 -8.84 13.42
N ARG A 22 -0.97 -8.39 12.16
CA ARG A 22 -2.01 -7.71 11.41
C ARG A 22 -2.58 -8.63 10.34
N PHE A 23 -3.90 -8.61 10.19
CA PHE A 23 -4.66 -9.29 9.16
C PHE A 23 -5.34 -8.25 8.27
N LEU A 24 -4.96 -8.15 7.01
CA LEU A 24 -5.62 -7.29 6.03
C LEU A 24 -6.59 -8.13 5.21
N ALA A 25 -7.89 -7.84 5.29
CA ALA A 25 -8.87 -8.44 4.39
C ALA A 25 -8.79 -7.77 3.01
N LEU A 26 -8.70 -8.59 1.96
CA LEU A 26 -8.69 -8.12 0.57
C LEU A 26 -10.07 -8.27 -0.06
N ARG A 27 -10.43 -7.31 -0.89
CA ARG A 27 -11.64 -7.37 -1.72
C ARG A 27 -11.31 -8.07 -3.03
N ALA A 28 -11.68 -9.34 -3.12
CA ALA A 28 -11.57 -10.16 -4.32
C ALA A 28 -12.87 -10.95 -4.53
N ALA A 29 -13.20 -11.30 -5.78
CA ALA A 29 -14.31 -12.19 -6.06
C ALA A 29 -14.07 -13.58 -5.41
N PRO A 30 -15.09 -14.26 -4.87
CA PRO A 30 -14.92 -15.58 -4.26
C PRO A 30 -14.28 -16.62 -5.20
N ALA A 31 -14.56 -16.54 -6.49
CA ALA A 31 -13.96 -17.40 -7.51
C ALA A 31 -12.46 -17.17 -7.71
N ALA A 32 -11.96 -15.96 -7.44
CA ALA A 32 -10.55 -15.59 -7.56
C ALA A 32 -9.75 -15.82 -6.27
N ALA A 33 -10.40 -16.13 -5.15
CA ALA A 33 -9.74 -16.19 -3.83
C ALA A 33 -8.52 -17.12 -3.80
N SER A 34 -8.62 -18.29 -4.45
CA SER A 34 -7.51 -19.25 -4.57
C SER A 34 -6.36 -18.69 -5.42
N ALA A 35 -6.68 -18.04 -6.55
CA ALA A 35 -5.70 -17.46 -7.44
C ALA A 35 -4.95 -16.28 -6.79
N VAL A 36 -5.66 -15.39 -6.09
CA VAL A 36 -5.06 -14.28 -5.34
C VAL A 36 -4.15 -14.81 -4.22
N THR A 37 -4.61 -15.81 -3.46
CA THR A 37 -3.81 -16.42 -2.38
C THR A 37 -2.54 -17.07 -2.92
N ALA A 38 -2.65 -17.82 -4.02
CA ALA A 38 -1.49 -18.44 -4.67
C ALA A 38 -0.51 -17.38 -5.20
N ALA A 39 -1.02 -16.31 -5.81
CA ALA A 39 -0.19 -15.20 -6.28
C ALA A 39 0.55 -14.52 -5.11
N LEU A 40 -0.15 -14.20 -4.02
CA LEU A 40 0.45 -13.62 -2.81
C LEU A 40 1.58 -14.50 -2.26
N ARG A 41 1.33 -15.79 -2.07
CA ARG A 41 2.34 -16.75 -1.58
C ARG A 41 3.58 -16.81 -2.47
N GLY A 42 3.39 -16.76 -3.78
CA GLY A 42 4.50 -16.70 -4.73
C GLY A 42 5.32 -15.40 -4.64
N LEU A 43 4.72 -14.28 -4.20
CA LEU A 43 5.44 -13.00 -4.04
C LEU A 43 6.16 -12.91 -2.69
N ILE A 44 5.63 -13.52 -1.62
CA ILE A 44 6.20 -13.47 -0.26
C ILE A 44 7.70 -13.76 -0.25
N GLU A 45 8.11 -14.83 -0.93
CA GLU A 45 9.52 -15.29 -0.98
C GLU A 45 10.45 -14.34 -1.74
N HIS A 46 9.90 -13.40 -2.52
CA HIS A 46 10.65 -12.46 -3.35
C HIS A 46 10.72 -11.06 -2.75
N ILE A 47 9.99 -10.77 -1.66
CA ILE A 47 10.03 -9.46 -1.02
C ILE A 47 11.44 -9.24 -0.45
N PRO A 48 12.14 -8.17 -0.86
CA PRO A 48 13.49 -7.93 -0.38
C PRO A 48 13.47 -7.52 1.09
N ASP A 49 14.48 -7.96 1.83
CA ASP A 49 14.71 -7.50 3.20
C ASP A 49 15.15 -6.03 3.18
N HIS A 50 14.31 -5.16 3.75
CA HIS A 50 14.56 -3.73 3.83
C HIS A 50 13.84 -3.15 5.05
N PRO A 51 14.49 -2.28 5.87
CA PRO A 51 13.90 -1.78 7.12
C PRO A 51 12.59 -0.99 6.93
N SER A 52 12.42 -0.38 5.76
CA SER A 52 11.22 0.37 5.37
C SER A 52 10.19 -0.46 4.59
N LEU A 53 10.37 -1.77 4.43
CA LEU A 53 9.36 -2.67 3.88
C LEU A 53 8.83 -3.59 4.97
N VAL A 54 7.51 -3.64 5.10
CA VAL A 54 6.87 -4.59 6.01
C VAL A 54 6.71 -5.92 5.28
N PRO A 55 7.25 -7.04 5.80
CA PRO A 55 7.15 -8.31 5.12
C PRO A 55 5.72 -8.83 5.12
N LEU A 56 5.34 -9.48 4.02
CA LEU A 56 4.17 -10.34 3.98
C LEU A 56 4.55 -11.70 4.58
N VAL A 57 3.83 -12.15 5.61
CA VAL A 57 4.14 -13.38 6.36
C VAL A 57 3.40 -14.58 5.78
N ASP A 58 2.12 -14.42 5.48
CA ASP A 58 1.28 -15.46 4.89
C ASP A 58 0.07 -14.82 4.19
N ALA A 59 -0.63 -15.62 3.40
CA ALA A 59 -1.94 -15.30 2.84
C ALA A 59 -2.85 -16.51 2.92
N GLY A 60 -4.15 -16.27 3.09
CA GLY A 60 -5.15 -17.32 3.21
C GLY A 60 -6.55 -16.86 2.83
N VAL A 61 -7.49 -17.79 2.99
CA VAL A 61 -8.92 -17.55 2.78
C VAL A 61 -9.68 -17.92 4.04
N SER A 62 -10.52 -17.02 4.54
CA SER A 62 -11.46 -17.28 5.65
C SER A 62 -12.81 -16.71 5.30
N ASP A 63 -13.89 -17.49 5.52
CA ASP A 63 -15.27 -17.08 5.24
C ASP A 63 -15.47 -16.52 3.80
N GLY A 64 -14.76 -17.12 2.84
CA GLY A 64 -14.80 -16.71 1.43
C GLY A 64 -14.06 -15.41 1.11
N ARG A 65 -13.31 -14.85 2.06
CA ARG A 65 -12.51 -13.62 1.90
C ARG A 65 -11.02 -13.95 1.96
N VAL A 66 -10.26 -13.35 1.05
CA VAL A 66 -8.80 -13.43 1.07
C VAL A 66 -8.27 -12.52 2.16
N PHE A 67 -7.26 -12.97 2.90
CA PHE A 67 -6.52 -12.14 3.85
C PHE A 67 -5.02 -12.26 3.65
N VAL A 68 -4.32 -11.19 4.01
CA VAL A 68 -2.86 -11.11 4.06
C VAL A 68 -2.44 -10.91 5.51
N VAL A 69 -1.39 -11.60 5.92
CA VAL A 69 -0.83 -11.55 7.27
C VAL A 69 0.49 -10.77 7.22
N THR A 70 0.62 -9.76 8.07
CA THR A 70 1.85 -8.97 8.24
C THR A 70 2.16 -8.77 9.72
N PRO A 71 3.40 -8.44 10.11
CA PRO A 71 3.68 -7.98 11.46
C PRO A 71 2.92 -6.69 11.75
N PHE A 72 2.46 -6.53 12.99
CA PHE A 72 2.03 -5.24 13.48
C PHE A 72 3.23 -4.28 13.54
N VAL A 73 3.07 -3.10 12.93
CA VAL A 73 4.06 -2.04 13.01
C VAL A 73 3.58 -1.00 14.01
N SER A 74 4.37 -0.77 15.06
CA SER A 74 4.15 0.33 15.98
C SER A 74 4.37 1.67 15.27
N GLY A 75 3.45 2.61 15.44
CA GLY A 75 3.51 3.93 14.83
C GLY A 75 2.13 4.38 14.40
N GLU A 76 2.09 5.51 13.69
CA GLU A 76 0.87 6.07 13.15
C GLU A 76 0.91 6.02 11.61
N SER A 77 -0.22 5.71 10.97
CA SER A 77 -0.31 5.79 9.51
C SER A 77 -0.23 7.25 9.06
N LEU A 78 0.37 7.52 7.90
CA LEU A 78 0.67 8.89 7.48
C LEU A 78 -0.61 9.71 7.27
N ASP A 79 -1.69 9.11 6.76
CA ASP A 79 -3.02 9.73 6.67
C ASP A 79 -3.52 10.24 8.04
N ARG A 80 -3.37 9.42 9.09
CA ARG A 80 -3.76 9.80 10.46
C ARG A 80 -2.82 10.84 11.06
N SER A 81 -1.52 10.70 10.79
CA SER A 81 -0.52 11.68 11.22
C SER A 81 -0.80 13.05 10.62
N LEU A 82 -1.15 13.12 9.32
CA LEU A 82 -1.51 14.35 8.64
C LEU A 82 -2.81 14.95 9.21
N ALA A 83 -3.82 14.12 9.43
CA ALA A 83 -5.08 14.57 10.03
C ALA A 83 -4.92 15.12 11.45
N THR A 84 -3.98 14.56 12.23
CA THR A 84 -3.79 14.92 13.65
C THR A 84 -2.78 16.06 13.84
N HIS A 85 -1.69 16.04 13.08
CA HIS A 85 -0.54 16.92 13.29
C HIS A 85 -0.33 17.94 12.15
N GLY A 86 -1.03 17.78 11.02
CA GLY A 86 -0.80 18.58 9.82
C GLY A 86 0.47 18.18 9.06
N PRO A 87 0.93 19.02 8.11
CA PRO A 87 2.15 18.76 7.35
C PRO A 87 3.39 18.71 8.25
N ALA A 88 4.35 17.89 7.85
CA ALA A 88 5.64 17.80 8.53
C ALA A 88 6.61 18.86 8.01
N ALA A 89 7.52 19.31 8.88
CA ALA A 89 8.66 20.12 8.44
C ALA A 89 9.51 19.34 7.43
N SER A 90 10.05 20.03 6.42
CA SER A 90 10.90 19.39 5.41
C SER A 90 12.12 18.70 6.00
N SER A 91 12.66 19.20 7.12
CA SER A 91 13.75 18.57 7.88
C SER A 91 13.41 17.18 8.39
N ASP A 92 12.13 16.91 8.64
CA ASP A 92 11.65 15.64 9.19
C ASP A 92 11.13 14.72 8.09
N ALA A 93 10.44 15.28 7.08
CA ALA A 93 9.85 14.52 5.98
C ALA A 93 10.90 14.01 4.99
N LEU A 94 11.85 14.84 4.56
CA LEU A 94 12.80 14.47 3.49
C LEU A 94 13.68 13.24 3.82
N PRO A 95 14.22 13.09 5.04
CA PRO A 95 14.96 11.87 5.40
C PRO A 95 14.09 10.61 5.33
N ARG A 96 12.81 10.70 5.73
CA ARG A 96 11.86 9.58 5.70
C ARG A 96 11.46 9.24 4.26
N LEU A 97 11.19 10.25 3.45
CA LEU A 97 10.90 10.08 2.02
C LEU A 97 12.05 9.40 1.28
N ARG A 98 13.30 9.74 1.61
CA ARG A 98 14.47 9.05 1.05
C ARG A 98 14.50 7.57 1.42
N GLN A 99 14.13 7.21 2.64
CA GLN A 99 14.03 5.79 3.05
C GLN A 99 12.94 5.05 2.28
N LEU A 100 11.79 5.70 2.03
CA LEU A 100 10.71 5.12 1.25
C LEU A 100 11.07 4.96 -0.23
N ALA A 101 11.77 5.94 -0.81
CA ALA A 101 12.27 5.85 -2.18
C ALA A 101 13.25 4.68 -2.34
N ASP A 102 14.22 4.54 -1.44
CA ASP A 102 15.18 3.42 -1.44
C ASP A 102 14.47 2.06 -1.31
N ALA A 103 13.41 1.99 -0.49
CA ALA A 103 12.59 0.79 -0.33
C ALA A 103 11.85 0.42 -1.63
N ILE A 104 11.27 1.39 -2.33
CA ILE A 104 10.56 1.19 -3.60
C ILE A 104 11.54 0.78 -4.70
N ASP A 105 12.69 1.45 -4.79
CA ASP A 105 13.73 1.10 -5.76
C ASP A 105 14.20 -0.35 -5.53
N ARG A 106 14.42 -0.74 -4.27
CA ARG A 106 14.81 -2.11 -3.92
C ARG A 106 13.74 -3.15 -4.27
N ALA A 107 12.46 -2.82 -4.10
CA ALA A 107 11.37 -3.70 -4.52
C ALA A 107 11.36 -3.90 -6.05
N TRP A 108 11.62 -2.84 -6.81
CA TRP A 108 11.65 -2.92 -8.27
C TRP A 108 12.88 -3.65 -8.82
N GLU A 109 14.02 -3.70 -8.10
CA GLU A 109 15.17 -4.54 -8.47
C GLU A 109 14.80 -6.03 -8.62
N VAL A 110 13.77 -6.49 -7.89
CA VAL A 110 13.25 -7.86 -7.95
C VAL A 110 11.89 -7.96 -8.67
N GLY A 111 11.46 -6.88 -9.34
CA GLY A 111 10.22 -6.84 -10.13
C GLY A 111 8.92 -6.81 -9.31
N LEU A 112 9.00 -6.32 -8.07
CA LEU A 112 7.86 -6.13 -7.19
C LEU A 112 7.48 -4.66 -7.10
N GLY A 113 6.20 -4.38 -7.33
CA GLY A 113 5.62 -3.05 -7.15
C GLY A 113 4.59 -3.00 -6.04
N HIS A 114 4.35 -1.81 -5.50
CA HIS A 114 3.20 -1.58 -4.62
C HIS A 114 1.91 -1.43 -5.44
N GLY A 115 1.93 -0.63 -6.51
CA GLY A 115 0.85 -0.48 -7.50
C GLY A 115 -0.44 0.18 -7.01
N ALA A 116 -0.47 0.66 -5.76
CA ALA A 116 -1.64 1.28 -5.12
C ALA A 116 -1.23 2.03 -3.84
N LEU A 117 -0.04 2.64 -3.86
CA LEU A 117 0.52 3.28 -2.66
C LEU A 117 -0.27 4.54 -2.29
N THR A 118 -0.54 4.72 -1.00
CA THR A 118 -1.29 5.85 -0.44
C THR A 118 -0.71 6.20 0.95
N PRO A 119 -1.07 7.34 1.56
CA PRO A 119 -0.61 7.67 2.91
C PRO A 119 -1.02 6.62 3.96
N SER A 120 -2.16 5.94 3.81
CA SER A 120 -2.59 4.87 4.73
C SER A 120 -1.69 3.63 4.70
N HIS A 121 -0.88 3.45 3.65
CA HIS A 121 0.11 2.37 3.53
C HIS A 121 1.47 2.74 4.14
N ILE A 122 1.65 3.97 4.61
CA ILE A 122 2.91 4.43 5.21
C ILE A 122 2.72 4.53 6.72
N VAL A 123 3.54 3.80 7.49
CA VAL A 123 3.58 3.92 8.94
C VAL A 123 4.77 4.79 9.34
N VAL A 124 4.48 5.90 9.99
CA VAL A 124 5.46 6.80 10.60
C VAL A 124 5.68 6.34 12.05
N ALA A 125 6.83 5.70 12.28
CA ALA A 125 7.29 5.35 13.60
C ALA A 125 8.46 6.22 14.04
N THR A 126 8.77 6.19 15.33
CA THR A 126 9.88 6.94 15.92
C THR A 126 11.23 6.49 15.34
N ASP A 127 11.37 5.20 15.06
CA ASP A 127 12.62 4.59 14.58
C ASP A 127 12.78 4.63 13.06
N CYS A 128 11.73 4.29 12.31
CA CYS A 128 11.78 4.19 10.85
C CYS A 128 10.39 4.34 10.23
N THR A 129 10.33 4.91 9.03
CA THR A 129 9.08 4.95 8.25
C THR A 129 8.99 3.72 7.35
N ARG A 130 7.83 3.07 7.32
CA ARG A 130 7.65 1.75 6.67
C ARG A 130 6.47 1.73 5.71
N ILE A 131 6.63 0.98 4.62
CA ILE A 131 5.62 0.71 3.59
C ILE A 131 4.96 -0.63 3.89
N LEU A 132 3.64 -0.63 3.88
CA LEU A 132 2.80 -1.80 4.07
C LEU A 132 2.44 -2.42 2.71
N ASP A 133 2.00 -3.69 2.73
CA ASP A 133 1.24 -4.31 1.64
C ASP A 133 1.91 -4.35 0.25
N LEU A 134 3.25 -4.33 0.19
CA LEU A 134 4.00 -4.49 -1.05
C LEU A 134 3.58 -5.77 -1.79
N GLY A 135 3.35 -5.67 -3.09
CA GLY A 135 2.97 -6.80 -3.95
C GLY A 135 1.50 -7.21 -3.89
N VAL A 136 0.68 -6.65 -2.97
CA VAL A 136 -0.75 -6.99 -2.87
C VAL A 136 -1.51 -6.61 -4.15
N ALA A 137 -1.32 -5.40 -4.67
CA ALA A 137 -1.94 -4.98 -5.92
C ALA A 137 -1.50 -5.86 -7.10
N GLN A 138 -0.21 -6.19 -7.16
CA GLN A 138 0.34 -7.05 -8.20
C GLN A 138 -0.25 -8.47 -8.14
N ALA A 139 -0.47 -9.03 -6.95
CA ALA A 139 -1.12 -10.32 -6.79
C ALA A 139 -2.59 -10.31 -7.26
N LEU A 140 -3.34 -9.24 -6.95
CA LEU A 140 -4.71 -9.06 -7.44
C LEU A 140 -4.74 -9.03 -8.98
N LEU A 141 -3.86 -8.24 -9.60
CA LEU A 141 -3.76 -8.15 -11.07
C LEU A 141 -3.42 -9.50 -11.72
N ARG A 142 -2.48 -10.25 -11.15
CA ARG A 142 -2.12 -11.60 -11.63
C ARG A 142 -3.29 -12.59 -11.56
N ALA A 143 -4.22 -12.38 -10.63
CA ALA A 143 -5.43 -13.18 -10.48
C ALA A 143 -6.62 -12.66 -11.32
N GLY A 144 -6.42 -11.60 -12.13
CA GLY A 144 -7.48 -10.98 -12.94
C GLY A 144 -8.44 -10.10 -12.14
N GLU A 145 -8.11 -9.79 -10.88
CA GLU A 145 -8.90 -8.90 -10.04
C GLU A 145 -8.53 -7.43 -10.32
N ARG A 146 -9.46 -6.53 -9.96
CA ARG A 146 -9.22 -5.10 -10.03
C ARG A 146 -8.48 -4.63 -8.79
N VAL A 147 -7.54 -3.71 -8.98
CA VAL A 147 -6.89 -3.00 -7.88
C VAL A 147 -7.69 -1.74 -7.56
N PRO A 148 -8.04 -1.49 -6.29
CA PRO A 148 -8.64 -0.24 -5.88
C PRO A 148 -7.57 0.87 -5.95
N LEU A 149 -7.63 1.67 -7.00
CA LEU A 149 -6.75 2.83 -7.17
C LEU A 149 -7.37 4.05 -6.46
N SER A 150 -6.53 4.83 -5.78
CA SER A 150 -6.96 5.99 -5.00
C SER A 150 -6.45 7.29 -5.65
N SER A 151 -7.37 8.09 -6.19
CA SER A 151 -7.07 9.48 -6.57
C SER A 151 -6.79 10.32 -5.31
N PRO A 152 -5.83 11.27 -5.34
CA PRO A 152 -4.96 11.64 -6.46
C PRO A 152 -3.58 10.94 -6.44
N TYR A 153 -3.43 9.83 -5.69
CA TYR A 153 -2.15 9.10 -5.58
C TYR A 153 -1.92 8.12 -6.73
N ALA A 154 -2.98 7.69 -7.40
CA ALA A 154 -2.89 6.81 -8.55
C ALA A 154 -2.39 7.58 -9.78
N ALA A 155 -1.33 7.05 -10.40
CA ALA A 155 -0.79 7.62 -11.62
C ALA A 155 -1.82 7.56 -12.77
N PRO A 156 -1.85 8.55 -13.69
CA PRO A 156 -2.80 8.56 -14.80
C PRO A 156 -2.74 7.28 -15.65
N GLU A 157 -1.55 6.73 -15.89
CA GLU A 157 -1.34 5.48 -16.62
C GLU A 157 -1.85 4.25 -15.88
N ALA A 158 -1.94 4.31 -14.54
CA ALA A 158 -2.44 3.22 -13.72
C ALA A 158 -3.96 3.04 -13.88
N LEU A 159 -4.68 4.11 -14.23
CA LEU A 159 -6.12 4.06 -14.56
C LEU A 159 -6.40 3.36 -15.90
N GLY A 160 -5.36 3.15 -16.72
CA GLY A 160 -5.44 2.52 -18.02
C GLY A 160 -4.82 1.12 -18.03
N ALA A 161 -3.71 0.98 -18.75
CA ALA A 161 -3.15 -0.32 -19.13
C ALA A 161 -2.09 -0.88 -18.16
N ALA A 162 -1.50 -0.04 -17.30
CA ALA A 162 -0.34 -0.41 -16.47
C ALA A 162 -0.53 -0.03 -14.99
N PRO A 163 -1.46 -0.69 -14.28
CA PRO A 163 -1.78 -0.37 -12.89
C PRO A 163 -0.63 -0.58 -11.89
N CYS A 164 0.42 -1.32 -12.26
CA CYS A 164 1.59 -1.54 -11.40
C CYS A 164 2.86 -1.46 -12.25
N SER A 165 3.60 -0.37 -12.11
CA SER A 165 4.86 -0.11 -12.82
C SER A 165 5.80 0.76 -11.96
N PRO A 166 7.11 0.80 -12.25
CA PRO A 166 8.04 1.67 -11.51
C PRO A 166 7.62 3.13 -11.53
N ALA A 167 7.16 3.63 -12.69
CA ALA A 167 6.69 5.00 -12.84
C ALA A 167 5.43 5.29 -12.00
N ALA A 168 4.51 4.32 -11.90
CA ALA A 168 3.31 4.46 -11.10
C ALA A 168 3.62 4.57 -9.60
N ASP A 169 4.53 3.76 -9.08
CA ASP A 169 4.95 3.84 -7.66
C ASP A 169 5.70 5.14 -7.37
N GLN A 170 6.54 5.61 -8.30
CA GLN A 170 7.21 6.91 -8.21
C GLN A 170 6.21 8.07 -8.17
N TYR A 171 5.18 8.03 -9.02
CA TYR A 171 4.10 9.02 -9.01
C TYR A 171 3.37 9.02 -7.67
N SER A 172 2.99 7.85 -7.15
CA SER A 172 2.32 7.74 -5.85
C SER A 172 3.19 8.31 -4.73
N LEU A 173 4.49 8.01 -4.70
CA LEU A 173 5.40 8.58 -3.71
C LEU A 173 5.53 10.11 -3.85
N ALA A 174 5.53 10.65 -5.06
CA ALA A 174 5.55 12.10 -5.30
C ALA A 174 4.25 12.78 -4.82
N ALA A 175 3.09 12.17 -5.08
CA ALA A 175 1.81 12.66 -4.60
C ALA A 175 1.74 12.66 -3.06
N ILE A 176 2.23 11.59 -2.42
CA ILE A 176 2.35 11.51 -0.97
C ILE A 176 3.33 12.56 -0.43
N THR A 177 4.45 12.79 -1.12
CA THR A 177 5.43 13.81 -0.74
C THR A 177 4.79 15.20 -0.73
N HIS A 178 3.98 15.51 -1.74
CA HIS A 178 3.24 16.77 -1.79
C HIS A 178 2.35 16.92 -0.55
N GLU A 179 1.51 15.93 -0.28
CA GLU A 179 0.62 15.98 0.88
C GLU A 179 1.37 16.05 2.20
N TRP A 180 2.46 15.31 2.35
CA TRP A 180 3.22 15.31 3.58
C TRP A 180 3.85 16.67 3.89
N LEU A 181 4.29 17.40 2.85
CA LEU A 181 4.94 18.70 2.99
C LEU A 181 3.96 19.88 3.05
N PHE A 182 2.82 19.78 2.37
CA PHE A 182 1.89 20.90 2.20
C PHE A 182 0.57 20.70 2.94
N GLY A 183 0.28 19.49 3.43
CA GLY A 183 -0.90 19.17 4.24
C GLY A 183 -2.16 18.93 3.41
N GLU A 184 -2.06 19.02 2.09
CA GLU A 184 -3.15 18.75 1.16
C GLU A 184 -2.66 17.85 0.01
N PRO A 185 -3.49 16.88 -0.42
CA PRO A 185 -3.12 16.03 -1.53
C PRO A 185 -2.96 16.88 -2.81
N PRO A 186 -2.14 16.45 -3.78
CA PRO A 186 -2.01 17.18 -5.03
C PRO A 186 -3.39 17.32 -5.68
N ALA A 187 -3.61 18.42 -6.41
CA ALA A 187 -4.81 18.56 -7.21
C ALA A 187 -4.98 17.33 -8.12
N GLU A 188 -6.20 16.81 -8.23
CA GLU A 188 -6.47 15.75 -9.19
C GLU A 188 -5.93 16.18 -10.55
N CYS A 189 -5.30 15.27 -11.28
CA CYS A 189 -4.87 15.52 -12.65
C CYS A 189 -6.11 15.62 -13.56
N GLY A 190 -6.98 16.60 -13.31
CA GLY A 190 -7.81 17.17 -14.35
C GLY A 190 -6.85 17.81 -15.34
N VAL A 191 -6.92 17.39 -16.60
CA VAL A 191 -6.42 18.21 -17.70
C VAL A 191 -6.79 19.66 -17.38
N PRO A 192 -5.83 20.58 -17.20
CA PRO A 192 -6.22 21.98 -17.14
C PRO A 192 -6.98 22.24 -18.43
N ALA A 193 -8.21 22.74 -18.32
CA ALA A 193 -8.85 23.38 -19.45
C ALA A 193 -7.96 24.58 -19.78
N PHE A 194 -6.98 24.37 -20.65
CA PHE A 194 -6.24 25.43 -21.30
C PHE A 194 -7.25 26.10 -22.22
N ASP A 195 -7.98 27.06 -21.66
CA ASP A 195 -8.80 27.99 -22.42
C ASP A 195 -7.81 28.95 -23.09
N LEU A 196 -7.34 28.57 -24.28
CA LEU A 196 -6.56 29.48 -25.11
C LEU A 196 -7.53 30.47 -25.75
N PRO A 197 -7.35 31.79 -25.56
CA PRO A 197 -8.17 32.77 -26.26
C PRO A 197 -7.97 32.62 -27.77
N HIS A 198 -9.11 32.57 -28.49
CA HIS A 198 -9.19 32.61 -29.95
C HIS A 198 -8.53 33.87 -30.54
#